data_AF-A0AAX3WXV6-F1
#
_entry.id   AF-A0AAX3WXV6-F1
#
_cell.length_a   1.000
_cell.length_b   1.000
_cell.length_c   1.000
_cell.angle_alpha   90.00
_cell.angle_beta   90.00
_cell.angle_gamma   90.00
#
_symmetry.space_group_name_H-M   'P 1'
#
loop_
_entity.id
_entity.type
_entity.pdbx_description
1 polymer ?
#
loop_
_entity_poly.entity_id
_entity_poly.type
_entity_poly.pdbx_seq_one_letter_code
_entity_poly.pdbx_strand_id
1 'polypeptide(L)'
;MYATIQIALCIVLILLLLLFPQTAHHGTDLGLTLFMDALFPYLLPYLILTQWLLRLTAPMRTKTKRASLYVQAYIISALGGYPTGATTIVYLKNSGQLHPKEANFLLAVCHAPSPLFVLGFVSLDLLHSNTFGWLFLCLLHSFNICCLITGYFLFRKSDLPSISIHNTPLYSAPFSESIKETAPTILLVGTTIIFFTTIQTIVQQGLDKLIPKLPHTAELSIAAILEVTNGLKMTVTAFPSHSYLPLLVVLLLTMQSISIHLQIFVIAKSAKLSVRPYIKFRLLSIIIVPTIYALFFLK
;
A
#
# COMPACT_ATOMS: atom_id res chain seq x y z
N MET A 1 21.47 -13.03 16.03
CA MET A 1 21.41 -13.27 14.56
C MET A 1 20.56 -12.23 13.84
N TYR A 2 19.23 -12.13 14.09
CA TYR A 2 18.38 -11.13 13.39
C TYR A 2 18.79 -9.67 13.64
N ALA A 3 19.06 -9.28 14.90
CA ALA A 3 19.51 -7.93 15.22
C ALA A 3 20.85 -7.60 14.54
N THR A 4 21.78 -8.55 14.50
CA THR A 4 23.09 -8.41 13.85
C THR A 4 22.96 -8.14 12.35
N ILE A 5 22.06 -8.86 11.66
CA ILE A 5 21.80 -8.66 10.22
C ILE A 5 21.20 -7.27 9.97
N GLN A 6 20.25 -6.83 10.81
CA GLN A 6 19.65 -5.50 10.68
C GLN A 6 20.66 -4.39 10.91
N ILE A 7 21.52 -4.52 11.92
CA ILE A 7 22.59 -3.56 12.19
C ILE A 7 23.57 -3.51 11.00
N ALA A 8 23.99 -4.67 10.49
CA ALA A 8 24.87 -4.73 9.32
C ALA A 8 24.24 -4.05 8.10
N LEU A 9 22.96 -4.31 7.82
CA LEU A 9 22.23 -3.63 6.74
C LEU A 9 22.18 -2.12 6.95
N CYS A 10 21.87 -1.64 8.16
CA CYS A 10 21.85 -0.23 8.48
C CYS A 10 23.23 0.42 8.26
N ILE A 11 24.31 -0.22 8.73
CA ILE A 11 25.68 0.27 8.53
C ILE A 11 26.00 0.36 7.03
N VAL A 12 25.67 -0.67 6.25
CA VAL A 12 25.87 -0.67 4.79
C VAL A 12 25.11 0.47 4.13
N LEU A 13 23.83 0.68 4.46
CA LEU A 13 23.04 1.77 3.89
C LEU A 13 23.60 3.16 4.26
N ILE A 14 24.04 3.33 5.52
CA ILE A 14 24.69 4.57 5.97
C ILE A 14 25.99 4.80 5.21
N LEU A 15 26.85 3.78 5.08
CA LEU A 15 28.10 3.88 4.33
C LEU A 15 27.84 4.24 2.86
N LEU A 16 26.84 3.63 2.23
CA LEU A 16 26.44 3.95 0.86
C LEU A 16 26.00 5.41 0.71
N LEU A 17 25.22 5.93 1.67
CA LEU A 17 24.83 7.36 1.70
C LEU A 17 26.05 8.29 1.86
N LEU A 18 27.01 7.92 2.71
CA LEU A 18 28.21 8.73 2.98
C LEU A 18 29.23 8.68 1.84
N LEU A 19 29.33 7.55 1.13
CA LEU A 19 30.25 7.37 0.00
C LEU A 19 29.71 7.94 -1.32
N PHE A 20 28.38 8.01 -1.48
CA PHE A 20 27.72 8.53 -2.69
C PHE A 20 26.72 9.67 -2.37
N PRO A 21 27.13 10.76 -1.71
CA PRO A 21 26.22 11.79 -1.23
C PRO A 21 25.49 12.54 -2.36
N GLN A 22 26.16 12.76 -3.50
CA GLN A 22 25.53 13.39 -4.68
C GLN A 22 24.40 12.53 -5.25
N THR A 23 24.64 11.22 -5.36
CA THR A 23 23.65 10.25 -5.85
C THR A 23 22.49 10.08 -4.88
N ALA A 24 22.79 10.05 -3.59
CA ALA A 24 21.78 10.02 -2.54
C ALA A 24 20.87 11.25 -2.61
N HIS A 25 21.46 12.44 -2.77
CA HIS A 25 20.71 13.68 -2.92
C HIS A 25 19.84 13.67 -4.19
N HIS A 26 20.40 13.23 -5.33
CA HIS A 26 19.61 13.09 -6.57
C HIS A 26 18.44 12.10 -6.43
N GLY A 27 18.65 10.98 -5.74
CA GLY A 27 17.57 10.04 -5.45
C GLY A 27 16.51 10.61 -4.49
N THR A 28 16.92 11.48 -3.56
CA THR A 28 16.01 12.24 -2.70
C THR A 28 15.17 13.22 -3.52
N ASP A 29 15.79 13.98 -4.42
CA ASP A 29 15.09 14.91 -5.32
C ASP A 29 14.09 14.16 -6.21
N LEU A 30 14.50 13.05 -6.82
CA LEU A 30 13.61 12.21 -7.61
C LEU A 30 12.43 11.71 -6.78
N GLY A 31 12.68 11.21 -5.56
CA GLY A 31 11.63 10.76 -4.67
C GLY A 31 10.68 11.88 -4.23
N LEU A 32 11.21 13.08 -4.01
CA LEU A 32 10.42 14.27 -3.67
C LEU A 32 9.53 14.70 -4.84
N THR A 33 10.07 14.75 -6.06
CA THR A 33 9.30 15.03 -7.28
C THR A 33 8.20 13.99 -7.49
N LEU A 34 8.51 12.69 -7.35
CA LEU A 34 7.50 11.63 -7.45
C LEU A 34 6.40 11.79 -6.39
N PHE A 35 6.76 12.15 -5.17
CA PHE A 35 5.77 12.37 -4.14
C PHE A 35 4.93 13.63 -4.40
N MET A 36 5.55 14.77 -4.69
CA MET A 36 4.87 16.07 -4.80
C MET A 36 4.06 16.22 -6.08
N ASP A 37 4.54 15.68 -7.19
CA ASP A 37 3.88 15.84 -8.49
C ASP A 37 2.90 14.70 -8.76
N ALA A 38 3.32 13.47 -8.45
CA ALA A 38 2.56 12.28 -8.83
C ALA A 38 1.58 11.79 -7.76
N LEU A 39 1.81 12.04 -6.47
CA LEU A 39 0.98 11.45 -5.41
C LEU A 39 0.26 12.44 -4.52
N PHE A 40 0.97 13.45 -4.01
CA PHE A 40 0.44 14.41 -3.05
C PHE A 40 -0.85 15.10 -3.52
N PRO A 41 -0.98 15.56 -4.79
CA PRO A 41 -2.18 16.25 -5.27
C PRO A 41 -3.40 15.32 -5.29
N TYR A 42 -3.19 14.02 -5.51
CA TYR A 42 -4.25 13.02 -5.49
C TYR A 42 -4.57 12.53 -4.08
N LEU A 43 -3.56 12.26 -3.27
CA LEU A 43 -3.72 11.64 -1.96
C LEU A 43 -4.26 12.61 -0.92
N LEU A 44 -3.73 13.84 -0.85
CA LEU A 44 -4.09 14.78 0.22
C LEU A 44 -5.59 15.11 0.27
N PRO A 45 -6.19 15.71 -0.78
CA PRO A 45 -7.61 16.08 -0.72
C PRO A 45 -8.50 14.84 -0.58
N TYR A 46 -8.14 13.74 -1.25
CA TYR A 46 -8.92 12.52 -1.21
C TYR A 46 -8.94 11.86 0.18
N LEU A 47 -7.78 11.76 0.84
CA LEU A 47 -7.71 11.19 2.19
C LEU A 47 -8.43 12.07 3.22
N ILE A 48 -8.32 13.40 3.13
CA ILE A 48 -9.08 14.30 4.00
C ILE A 48 -10.59 14.09 3.83
N LEU A 49 -11.08 14.08 2.59
CA LEU A 49 -12.51 13.92 2.30
C LEU A 49 -13.04 12.54 2.70
N THR A 50 -12.27 11.48 2.44
CA THR A 50 -12.67 10.12 2.82
C THR A 50 -12.69 9.96 4.34
N GLN A 51 -11.69 10.46 5.06
CA GLN A 51 -11.69 10.45 6.53
C GLN A 51 -12.85 11.27 7.11
N TRP A 52 -13.14 12.43 6.51
CA TRP A 52 -14.26 13.26 6.94
C TRP A 52 -15.60 12.58 6.72
N LEU A 53 -15.82 12.02 5.53
CA LEU A 53 -17.02 11.23 5.21
C LEU A 53 -17.17 10.05 6.16
N LEU A 54 -16.09 9.31 6.44
CA LEU A 54 -16.10 8.18 7.36
C LEU A 54 -16.48 8.59 8.78
N ARG A 55 -16.13 9.80 9.24
CA ARG A 55 -16.55 10.31 10.55
C ARG A 55 -18.00 10.77 10.58
N LEU A 56 -18.49 11.37 9.49
CA LEU A 56 -19.89 11.76 9.36
C LEU A 56 -20.81 10.55 9.26
N THR A 57 -20.34 9.47 8.63
CA THR A 57 -21.08 8.23 8.39
C THR A 57 -20.70 7.11 9.35
N ALA A 58 -19.77 7.35 10.29
CA ALA A 58 -19.40 6.40 11.33
C ALA A 58 -20.70 5.94 11.99
N PRO A 59 -21.03 4.64 11.94
CA PRO A 59 -22.30 4.17 12.48
C PRO A 59 -22.32 4.60 13.93
N MET A 60 -23.35 5.36 14.30
CA MET A 60 -23.65 5.66 15.68
C MET A 60 -23.69 4.34 16.45
N ARG A 61 -22.57 4.01 17.09
CA ARG A 61 -22.44 3.56 18.47
C ARG A 61 -23.49 2.56 18.95
N THR A 62 -23.88 1.64 18.09
CA THR A 62 -24.80 0.54 18.39
C THR A 62 -24.08 -0.76 18.13
N LYS A 63 -24.51 -1.85 18.78
CA LYS A 63 -23.96 -3.20 18.61
C LYS A 63 -23.85 -3.54 17.12
N THR A 64 -22.69 -3.29 16.50
CA THR A 64 -22.48 -3.58 15.09
C THR A 64 -22.33 -5.08 14.97
N LYS A 65 -23.17 -5.68 14.11
CA LYS A 65 -23.04 -7.10 13.77
C LYS A 65 -21.61 -7.35 13.28
N ARG A 66 -21.01 -8.50 13.59
CA ARG A 66 -19.63 -8.85 13.20
C ARG A 66 -19.32 -8.56 11.72
N ALA A 67 -20.25 -8.92 10.84
CA ALA A 67 -20.15 -8.65 9.40
C ALA A 67 -19.98 -7.16 9.08
N SER A 68 -20.69 -6.28 9.80
CA SER A 68 -20.59 -4.82 9.62
C SER A 68 -19.20 -4.31 9.95
N LEU A 69 -18.53 -4.86 10.97
CA LEU A 69 -17.17 -4.47 11.32
C LEU A 69 -16.16 -4.87 10.22
N TYR A 70 -16.32 -6.07 9.64
CA TYR A 70 -15.49 -6.53 8.53
C TYR A 70 -15.67 -5.63 7.29
N VAL A 71 -16.92 -5.32 6.94
CA VAL A 71 -17.26 -4.44 5.83
C VAL A 71 -16.71 -3.03 6.06
N GLN A 72 -16.86 -2.48 7.25
CA GLN A 72 -16.33 -1.15 7.61
C GLN A 72 -14.80 -1.11 7.50
N ALA A 73 -14.11 -2.08 8.10
CA ALA A 73 -12.65 -2.19 8.02
C ALA A 73 -12.19 -2.26 6.55
N TYR A 74 -12.92 -3.01 5.72
CA TYR A 74 -12.63 -3.11 4.30
C TYR A 74 -12.90 -1.82 3.53
N ILE A 75 -14.02 -1.13 3.76
CA ILE A 75 -14.33 0.16 3.12
C ILE A 75 -13.27 1.21 3.47
N ILE A 76 -12.91 1.32 4.76
CA ILE A 76 -11.87 2.24 5.22
C ILE A 76 -10.54 1.94 4.54
N SER A 77 -10.18 0.66 4.40
CA SER A 77 -8.97 0.25 3.67
C SER A 77 -9.05 0.53 2.17
N ALA A 78 -10.18 0.22 1.53
CA ALA A 78 -10.39 0.38 0.10
C ALA A 78 -10.33 1.86 -0.32
N LEU A 79 -10.80 2.76 0.54
CA LEU A 79 -10.70 4.21 0.32
C LEU A 79 -9.35 4.76 0.77
N GLY A 80 -8.87 4.37 1.95
CA GLY A 80 -7.70 4.98 2.58
C GLY A 80 -6.33 4.49 2.06
N GLY A 81 -6.30 3.43 1.26
CA GLY A 81 -5.05 2.85 0.76
C GLY A 81 -4.32 1.93 1.76
N TYR A 82 -3.14 1.47 1.38
CA TYR A 82 -2.42 0.41 2.10
C TYR A 82 -2.11 0.75 3.58
N PRO A 83 -1.53 1.93 3.91
CA PRO A 83 -1.18 2.22 5.29
C PRO A 83 -2.43 2.38 6.16
N THR A 84 -3.47 3.04 5.64
CA THR A 84 -4.75 3.26 6.34
C THR A 84 -5.45 1.93 6.66
N GLY A 85 -5.39 0.96 5.74
CA GLY A 85 -5.92 -0.38 6.00
C GLY A 85 -5.22 -1.05 7.19
N ALA A 86 -3.89 -1.08 7.18
CA ALA A 86 -3.12 -1.70 8.26
C ALA A 86 -3.30 -1.01 9.61
N THR A 87 -3.29 0.33 9.66
CA THR A 87 -3.51 1.09 10.90
C THR A 87 -4.91 0.87 11.45
N THR A 88 -5.92 0.79 10.59
CA THR A 88 -7.31 0.47 10.97
C THR A 88 -7.40 -0.91 11.63
N ILE A 89 -6.76 -1.93 11.05
CA ILE A 89 -6.77 -3.29 11.65
C ILE A 89 -6.04 -3.32 12.99
N VAL A 90 -4.91 -2.63 13.10
CA VAL A 90 -4.17 -2.48 14.37
C VAL A 90 -5.02 -1.80 15.43
N TYR A 91 -5.70 -0.70 15.07
CA TYR A 91 -6.60 0.02 15.97
C TYR A 91 -7.75 -0.86 16.46
N LEU A 92 -8.44 -1.55 15.54
CA LEU A 92 -9.56 -2.44 15.88
C LEU A 92 -9.11 -3.61 16.77
N LYS A 93 -7.89 -4.11 16.58
CA LYS A 93 -7.31 -5.16 17.43
C LYS A 93 -6.92 -4.63 18.82
N ASN A 94 -6.27 -3.47 18.90
CA ASN A 94 -5.84 -2.86 20.16
C ASN A 94 -7.02 -2.35 21.00
N SER A 95 -8.12 -1.95 20.36
CA SER A 95 -9.38 -1.58 21.01
C SER A 95 -10.25 -2.78 21.42
N GLY A 96 -9.74 -4.02 21.29
CA GLY A 96 -10.46 -5.24 21.67
C GLY A 96 -11.60 -5.64 20.73
N GLN A 97 -11.78 -4.96 19.60
CA GLN A 97 -12.85 -5.25 18.64
C GLN A 97 -12.52 -6.41 17.69
N LEU A 98 -11.24 -6.76 17.51
CA LEU A 98 -10.80 -7.90 16.71
C LEU A 98 -10.02 -8.91 17.56
N HIS A 99 -10.38 -10.18 17.47
CA HIS A 99 -9.51 -11.25 17.97
C HIS A 99 -8.21 -11.28 17.13
N PRO A 100 -7.03 -11.59 17.71
CA PRO A 100 -5.76 -11.58 16.97
C PRO A 100 -5.75 -12.41 15.68
N LYS A 101 -6.46 -13.55 15.65
CA LYS A 101 -6.61 -14.39 14.44
C LYS A 101 -7.34 -13.65 13.31
N GLU A 102 -8.39 -12.91 13.65
CA GLU A 102 -9.17 -12.12 12.70
C GLU A 102 -8.37 -10.92 12.20
N ALA A 103 -7.66 -10.24 13.11
CA ALA A 103 -6.79 -9.13 12.73
C ALA A 103 -5.68 -9.57 11.76
N ASN A 104 -5.05 -10.74 11.97
CA ASN A 104 -4.05 -11.25 11.03
C ASN A 104 -4.63 -11.52 9.63
N PHE A 105 -5.87 -12.01 9.57
CA PHE A 105 -6.58 -12.26 8.32
C PHE A 105 -6.99 -10.94 7.64
N LEU A 106 -7.64 -10.04 8.38
CA LEU A 106 -8.09 -8.76 7.86
C LEU A 106 -6.92 -7.88 7.42
N LEU A 107 -5.76 -7.94 8.08
CA LEU A 107 -4.53 -7.29 7.61
C LEU A 107 -4.16 -7.73 6.17
N ALA A 108 -4.46 -8.97 5.80
CA ALA A 108 -4.16 -9.52 4.48
C ALA A 108 -5.16 -9.07 3.39
N VAL A 109 -6.44 -8.91 3.77
CA VAL A 109 -7.56 -8.61 2.86
C VAL A 109 -7.84 -7.11 2.75
N CYS A 110 -7.75 -6.38 3.86
CA CYS A 110 -7.82 -4.92 3.93
C CYS A 110 -6.49 -4.32 3.47
N HIS A 111 -6.16 -4.59 2.20
CA HIS A 111 -4.92 -4.17 1.57
C HIS A 111 -5.20 -3.84 0.09
N ALA A 112 -5.38 -2.56 -0.18
CA ALA A 112 -5.66 -2.01 -1.51
C ALA A 112 -5.00 -0.63 -1.66
N PRO A 113 -4.64 -0.22 -2.89
CA PRO A 113 -4.21 1.15 -3.14
C PRO A 113 -5.38 2.13 -2.96
N SER A 114 -5.09 3.41 -2.74
CA SER A 114 -6.13 4.42 -2.77
C SER A 114 -6.68 4.58 -4.19
N PRO A 115 -8.00 4.77 -4.37
CA PRO A 115 -8.61 4.95 -5.67
C PRO A 115 -8.00 6.09 -6.48
N LEU A 116 -7.69 7.25 -5.87
CA LEU A 116 -7.07 8.34 -6.63
C LEU A 116 -5.60 8.09 -7.00
N PHE A 117 -4.87 7.24 -6.29
CA PHE A 117 -3.56 6.80 -6.78
C PHE A 117 -3.71 6.01 -8.10
N VAL A 118 -4.67 5.09 -8.16
CA VAL A 118 -4.88 4.29 -9.38
C VAL A 118 -5.52 5.11 -10.49
N LEU A 119 -6.63 5.78 -10.21
CA LEU A 119 -7.41 6.53 -11.21
C LEU A 119 -6.67 7.77 -11.68
N GLY A 120 -6.04 8.51 -10.76
CA GLY A 120 -5.28 9.71 -11.08
C GLY A 120 -3.93 9.35 -11.69
N PHE A 121 -2.96 9.08 -10.83
CA PHE A 121 -1.58 8.88 -11.26
C PHE A 121 -1.41 7.74 -12.27
N VAL A 122 -1.86 6.52 -11.95
CA VAL A 122 -1.57 5.38 -12.83
C VAL A 122 -2.38 5.41 -14.12
N SER A 123 -3.66 5.74 -14.04
CA SER A 123 -4.57 5.67 -15.18
C SER A 123 -4.51 6.93 -16.05
N LEU A 124 -4.67 8.11 -15.46
CA LEU A 124 -4.69 9.38 -16.21
C LEU A 124 -3.29 9.84 -16.59
N ASP A 125 -2.38 9.95 -15.63
CA ASP A 125 -1.07 10.58 -15.88
C ASP A 125 -0.12 9.65 -16.62
N LEU A 126 -0.02 8.38 -16.21
CA LEU A 126 0.90 7.43 -16.83
C LEU A 126 0.32 6.81 -18.11
N LEU A 127 -0.87 6.22 -18.02
CA LEU A 127 -1.44 5.44 -19.13
C LEU A 127 -2.33 6.24 -20.07
N HIS A 128 -2.66 7.49 -19.75
CA HIS A 128 -3.61 8.32 -20.51
C HIS A 128 -4.93 7.60 -20.83
N SER A 129 -5.41 6.78 -19.89
CA SER A 129 -6.59 5.94 -20.04
C SER A 129 -7.56 6.17 -18.88
N ASN A 130 -8.81 6.54 -19.17
CA ASN A 130 -9.84 6.67 -18.14
C ASN A 130 -10.38 5.30 -17.69
N THR A 131 -10.22 4.27 -18.51
CA THR A 131 -10.88 2.97 -18.32
C THR A 131 -10.03 2.00 -17.50
N PHE A 132 -8.71 2.01 -17.70
CA PHE A 132 -7.78 1.06 -17.09
C PHE A 132 -7.93 1.01 -15.56
N GLY A 133 -7.89 2.17 -14.90
CA GLY A 133 -7.90 2.24 -13.44
C GLY A 133 -9.18 1.69 -12.83
N TRP A 134 -10.35 1.94 -13.45
CA TRP A 134 -11.62 1.35 -13.02
C TRP A 134 -11.63 -0.16 -13.17
N LEU A 135 -11.14 -0.69 -14.30
CA LEU A 135 -11.04 -2.13 -14.51
C LEU A 135 -10.14 -2.79 -13.46
N PHE A 136 -8.96 -2.22 -13.20
CA PHE A 136 -8.04 -2.72 -12.19
C PHE A 136 -8.66 -2.69 -10.79
N LEU A 137 -9.27 -1.58 -10.38
CA LEU A 137 -9.91 -1.45 -9.07
C LEU A 137 -11.06 -2.45 -8.90
N CYS A 138 -11.94 -2.57 -9.90
CA CYS A 138 -13.03 -3.54 -9.88
C CYS A 138 -12.50 -4.97 -9.71
N LEU A 139 -11.46 -5.33 -10.44
CA LEU A 139 -10.85 -6.65 -10.36
C LEU A 139 -10.22 -6.93 -9.00
N LEU A 140 -9.38 -6.01 -8.51
CA LEU A 140 -8.71 -6.13 -7.22
C LEU A 140 -9.72 -6.18 -6.06
N HIS A 141 -10.72 -5.31 -6.08
CA HIS A 141 -11.74 -5.28 -5.03
C HIS A 141 -12.66 -6.49 -5.09
N SER A 142 -12.98 -7.03 -6.27
CA SER A 142 -13.73 -8.29 -6.39
C SER A 142 -12.95 -9.44 -5.75
N PHE A 143 -11.65 -9.55 -6.04
CA PHE A 143 -10.78 -10.54 -5.41
C PHE A 143 -10.75 -10.40 -3.88
N ASN A 144 -10.54 -9.18 -3.38
CA ASN A 144 -10.48 -8.91 -1.94
C ASN A 144 -11.84 -9.13 -1.25
N ILE A 145 -12.98 -8.80 -1.88
CA ILE A 145 -14.33 -9.03 -1.34
C ILE A 145 -14.62 -10.53 -1.25
N CYS A 146 -14.31 -11.31 -2.29
CA CYS A 146 -14.43 -12.77 -2.24
C CYS A 146 -13.65 -13.34 -1.04
N CYS A 147 -12.41 -12.89 -0.86
CA CYS A 147 -11.59 -13.25 0.28
C CYS A 147 -12.24 -12.84 1.61
N LEU A 148 -12.73 -11.61 1.73
CA LEU A 148 -13.38 -11.08 2.93
C LEU A 148 -14.57 -11.94 3.36
N ILE A 149 -15.41 -12.32 2.39
CA ILE A 149 -16.58 -13.18 2.62
C ILE A 149 -16.13 -14.56 3.13
N THR A 150 -15.13 -15.18 2.47
CA THR A 150 -14.58 -16.48 2.92
C THR A 150 -14.04 -16.39 4.34
N GLY A 151 -13.24 -15.37 4.65
CA GLY A 151 -12.68 -15.18 5.99
C GLY A 151 -13.73 -14.93 7.05
N TYR A 152 -14.76 -14.14 6.74
CA TYR A 152 -15.87 -13.93 7.65
C TYR A 152 -16.49 -15.26 8.08
N PHE A 153 -16.79 -16.18 7.14
CA PHE A 153 -17.36 -17.48 7.50
C PHE A 153 -16.40 -18.39 8.27
N LEU A 154 -15.10 -18.30 8.01
CA LEU A 154 -14.07 -19.06 8.75
C LEU A 154 -13.92 -18.59 10.19
N PHE A 155 -14.01 -17.28 10.44
CA PHE A 155 -13.71 -16.71 11.77
C PHE A 155 -14.94 -16.27 12.57
N ARG A 156 -16.15 -16.30 12.01
CA ARG A 156 -17.40 -15.86 12.71
C ARG A 156 -17.67 -16.58 14.04
N LYS A 157 -17.08 -17.76 14.26
CA LYS A 157 -17.23 -18.58 15.47
C LYS A 157 -16.11 -18.40 16.49
N SER A 158 -15.13 -17.53 16.25
CA SER A 158 -14.00 -17.33 17.15
C SER A 158 -14.47 -16.75 18.49
N ASP A 159 -13.96 -17.28 19.61
CA ASP A 159 -14.28 -16.79 20.95
C ASP A 159 -13.96 -15.29 21.07
N LEU A 160 -14.98 -14.52 21.44
CA LEU A 160 -14.92 -13.06 21.41
C LEU A 160 -14.16 -12.51 22.62
N PRO A 161 -13.28 -11.52 22.44
CA PRO A 161 -13.06 -10.53 23.49
C PRO A 161 -14.41 -9.83 23.75
N SER A 162 -14.79 -9.66 25.02
CA SER A 162 -15.92 -8.78 25.37
C SER A 162 -15.69 -7.43 24.69
N ILE A 163 -16.62 -6.98 23.84
CA ILE A 163 -16.54 -5.66 23.21
C ILE A 163 -16.56 -4.64 24.34
N SER A 164 -15.37 -4.20 24.79
CA SER A 164 -15.27 -3.02 25.61
C SER A 164 -15.72 -1.89 24.71
N ILE A 165 -16.89 -1.32 25.01
CA ILE A 165 -17.34 -0.09 24.38
C ILE A 165 -16.33 0.97 24.82
N HIS A 166 -15.24 1.10 24.07
CA HIS A 166 -14.44 2.30 24.18
C HIS A 166 -15.33 3.42 23.67
N ASN A 167 -15.74 4.28 24.59
CA ASN A 167 -16.35 5.55 24.29
C ASN A 167 -15.31 6.39 23.54
N THR A 168 -15.18 6.18 22.23
CA THR A 168 -14.53 7.18 21.39
C THR A 168 -15.34 8.47 21.56
N PRO A 169 -14.68 9.59 21.91
CA PRO A 169 -15.38 10.85 22.12
C PRO A 169 -16.15 11.22 20.86
N LEU A 170 -17.34 11.79 21.01
CA LEU A 170 -18.02 12.44 19.89
C LEU A 170 -17.05 13.48 19.33
N TYR A 171 -16.68 13.38 18.06
CA TYR A 171 -15.77 14.34 17.44
C TYR A 171 -16.47 15.70 17.40
N SER A 172 -16.02 16.64 18.24
CA SER A 172 -16.54 18.01 18.27
C SER A 172 -16.23 18.78 16.98
N ALA A 173 -15.18 18.39 16.27
CA ALA A 173 -14.75 18.97 15.00
C ALA A 173 -14.30 17.88 13.99
N PRO A 174 -15.23 17.13 13.36
CA PRO A 174 -14.91 15.96 12.53
C PRO A 174 -14.03 16.28 11.33
N PHE A 175 -14.15 17.48 10.75
CA PHE A 175 -13.29 17.92 9.66
C PHE A 175 -11.84 18.17 10.12
N SER A 176 -11.65 18.93 11.20
CA SER A 176 -10.33 19.24 11.78
C SER A 176 -9.58 17.96 12.15
N GLU A 177 -10.27 17.00 12.79
CA GLU A 177 -9.69 15.70 13.13
C GLU A 177 -9.32 14.86 11.90
N SER A 178 -10.10 14.96 10.82
CA SER A 178 -9.78 14.27 9.57
C SER A 178 -8.48 14.79 8.94
N ILE A 179 -8.21 16.10 9.05
CA ILE A 179 -6.93 16.69 8.61
C ILE A 179 -5.79 16.17 9.50
N LYS A 180 -5.94 16.24 10.82
CA LYS A 180 -4.90 15.82 11.77
C LYS A 180 -4.51 14.35 11.61
N GLU A 181 -5.47 13.46 11.41
CA GLU A 181 -5.20 12.03 11.25
C GLU A 181 -4.70 11.66 9.83
N THR A 182 -5.01 12.48 8.82
CA THR A 182 -4.50 12.27 7.46
C THR A 182 -3.02 12.63 7.34
N ALA A 183 -2.55 13.65 8.06
CA ALA A 183 -1.17 14.16 7.93
C ALA A 183 -0.09 13.08 8.20
N PRO A 184 -0.14 12.27 9.27
CA PRO A 184 0.83 11.19 9.48
C PRO A 184 0.85 10.14 8.38
N THR A 185 -0.32 9.82 7.80
CA THR A 185 -0.42 8.84 6.70
C THR A 185 0.28 9.36 5.45
N ILE A 186 0.08 10.63 5.11
CA ILE A 186 0.72 11.26 3.95
C ILE A 186 2.22 11.40 4.17
N LEU A 187 2.64 11.80 5.38
CA LEU A 187 4.05 11.90 5.72
C LEU A 187 4.74 10.53 5.66
N LEU A 188 4.06 9.46 6.10
CA LEU A 188 4.55 8.09 5.99
C LEU A 188 4.76 7.69 4.52
N VAL A 189 3.78 7.96 3.65
CA VAL A 189 3.89 7.68 2.21
C VAL A 189 5.05 8.46 1.60
N GLY A 190 5.12 9.78 1.82
CA GLY A 190 6.17 10.64 1.27
C GLY A 190 7.56 10.26 1.75
N THR A 191 7.74 10.06 3.07
CA THR A 191 9.03 9.63 3.64
C THR A 191 9.47 8.28 3.06
N THR A 192 8.53 7.36 2.91
CA THR A 192 8.85 6.03 2.40
C THR A 192 9.27 6.07 0.94
N ILE A 193 8.58 6.84 0.09
CA ILE A 193 8.95 6.98 -1.33
C ILE A 193 10.31 7.65 -1.46
N ILE A 194 10.52 8.77 -0.78
CA ILE A 194 11.80 9.49 -0.81
C ILE A 194 12.95 8.56 -0.40
N PHE A 195 12.76 7.83 0.69
CA PHE A 195 13.77 6.89 1.19
C PHE A 195 14.05 5.77 0.19
N PHE A 196 13.03 5.06 -0.31
CA PHE A 196 13.24 3.91 -1.20
C PHE A 196 13.72 4.32 -2.60
N THR A 197 13.29 5.47 -3.12
CA THR A 197 13.86 6.04 -4.35
C THR A 197 15.33 6.40 -4.16
N THR A 198 15.70 6.97 -3.01
CA THR A 198 17.12 7.24 -2.68
C THR A 198 17.95 5.95 -2.68
N ILE A 199 17.47 4.90 -2.00
CA ILE A 199 18.15 3.61 -1.99
C ILE A 199 18.22 3.00 -3.41
N GLN A 200 17.13 3.09 -4.17
CA GLN A 200 17.10 2.63 -5.55
C GLN A 200 18.17 3.31 -6.41
N THR A 201 18.27 4.64 -6.38
CA THR A 201 19.24 5.39 -7.18
C THR A 201 20.69 5.01 -6.82
N ILE A 202 20.98 4.83 -5.53
CA ILE A 202 22.32 4.41 -5.08
C ILE A 202 22.62 2.97 -5.53
N VAL A 203 21.67 2.06 -5.41
CA VAL A 203 21.82 0.66 -5.85
C VAL A 203 22.06 0.60 -7.36
N GLN A 204 21.29 1.34 -8.15
CA GLN A 204 21.47 1.40 -9.60
C GLN A 204 22.87 1.92 -9.97
N GLN A 205 23.30 3.06 -9.42
CA GLN A 205 24.63 3.59 -9.72
C GLN A 205 25.76 2.63 -9.27
N GLY A 206 25.59 1.95 -8.14
CA GLY A 206 26.54 0.94 -7.67
C GLY A 206 26.64 -0.24 -8.62
N LEU A 207 25.49 -0.72 -9.11
CA LEU A 207 25.43 -1.83 -10.08
C LEU A 207 26.01 -1.45 -11.43
N ASP A 208 25.77 -0.23 -11.92
CA ASP A 208 26.32 0.26 -13.20
C ASP A 208 27.86 0.28 -13.19
N LYS A 209 28.46 0.57 -12.02
CA LYS A 209 29.91 0.53 -11.84
C LYS A 209 30.47 -0.90 -11.75
N LEU A 210 29.72 -1.82 -11.15
CA LEU A 210 30.14 -3.21 -10.95
C LEU A 210 29.93 -4.09 -12.20
N ILE A 211 28.84 -3.85 -12.93
CA ILE A 211 28.41 -4.61 -14.10
C ILE A 211 28.20 -3.62 -15.26
N PRO A 212 29.25 -3.34 -16.04
CA PRO A 212 29.13 -2.46 -17.19
C PRO A 212 28.08 -3.02 -18.17
N LYS A 213 27.05 -2.22 -18.49
CA LYS A 213 25.89 -2.58 -19.32
C LYS A 213 24.88 -3.52 -18.64
N LEU A 214 24.40 -3.14 -17.45
CA LEU A 214 23.22 -3.77 -16.86
C LEU A 214 22.05 -3.68 -17.87
N PRO A 215 21.31 -4.79 -18.13
CA PRO A 215 20.19 -4.73 -19.06
C PRO A 215 19.10 -3.81 -18.51
N HIS A 216 18.50 -3.01 -19.39
CA HIS A 216 17.47 -2.04 -19.01
C HIS A 216 16.29 -2.69 -18.25
N THR A 217 15.95 -3.95 -18.58
CA THR A 217 14.93 -4.72 -17.86
C THR A 217 15.27 -4.95 -16.38
N ALA A 218 16.55 -5.08 -16.03
CA ALA A 218 16.98 -5.21 -14.64
C ALA A 218 16.88 -3.88 -13.90
N GLU A 219 17.22 -2.75 -14.54
CA GLU A 219 17.03 -1.41 -13.97
C GLU A 219 15.55 -1.14 -13.63
N LEU A 220 14.66 -1.45 -14.58
CA LEU A 220 13.20 -1.35 -14.40
C LEU A 220 12.72 -2.22 -13.26
N SER A 221 13.22 -3.46 -13.18
CA SER A 221 12.85 -4.41 -12.11
C SER A 221 13.32 -3.92 -10.75
N ILE A 222 14.55 -3.40 -10.63
CA ILE A 222 15.08 -2.84 -9.38
C ILE A 222 14.23 -1.66 -8.92
N ALA A 223 13.90 -0.75 -9.85
CA ALA A 223 13.01 0.37 -9.56
C ALA A 223 11.66 -0.13 -9.02
N ALA A 224 10.98 -1.00 -9.75
CA ALA A 224 9.66 -1.49 -9.37
C ALA A 224 9.64 -2.32 -8.06
N ILE A 225 10.70 -3.08 -7.78
CA ILE A 225 10.82 -3.86 -6.54
C ILE A 225 11.04 -2.94 -5.34
N LEU A 226 11.85 -1.89 -5.48
CA LEU A 226 12.16 -0.99 -4.36
C LEU A 226 11.06 0.06 -4.16
N GLU A 227 10.59 0.68 -5.23
CA GLU A 227 9.62 1.77 -5.20
C GLU A 227 8.70 1.71 -6.43
N VAL A 228 7.44 1.33 -6.21
CA VAL A 228 6.50 1.01 -7.29
C VAL A 228 6.09 2.25 -8.11
N THR A 229 6.04 3.45 -7.50
CA THR A 229 5.65 4.67 -8.22
C THR A 229 6.67 5.02 -9.29
N ASN A 230 7.96 4.97 -8.96
CA ASN A 230 9.03 5.15 -9.94
C ASN A 230 9.08 4.00 -10.95
N GLY A 231 8.96 2.75 -10.48
CA GLY A 231 8.95 1.58 -11.35
C GLY A 231 7.84 1.60 -12.40
N LEU A 232 6.65 2.05 -12.02
CA LEU A 232 5.52 2.26 -12.94
C LEU A 232 5.84 3.32 -13.98
N LYS A 233 6.35 4.49 -13.55
CA LYS A 233 6.74 5.57 -14.45
C LYS A 233 7.78 5.09 -15.48
N MET A 234 8.86 4.47 -15.01
CA MET A 234 9.92 3.96 -15.89
C MET A 234 9.40 2.87 -16.84
N THR A 235 8.54 1.96 -16.38
CA THR A 235 7.97 0.88 -17.20
C THR A 235 7.09 1.43 -18.33
N VAL A 236 6.23 2.40 -18.02
CA VAL A 236 5.35 3.03 -19.02
C VAL A 236 6.16 3.81 -20.04
N THR A 237 7.20 4.54 -19.61
CA THR A 237 8.11 5.25 -20.52
C THR A 237 8.93 4.31 -21.41
N ALA A 238 9.33 3.14 -20.90
CA ALA A 238 10.09 2.16 -21.67
C ALA A 238 9.25 1.41 -22.71
N PHE A 239 7.95 1.22 -22.46
CA PHE A 239 7.07 0.40 -23.30
C PHE A 239 5.76 1.10 -23.76
N PRO A 240 5.79 2.38 -24.21
CA PRO A 240 4.60 3.23 -24.32
C PRO A 240 3.52 2.72 -25.30
N SER A 241 3.89 1.89 -26.27
CA SER A 241 2.97 1.37 -27.31
C SER A 241 2.91 -0.15 -27.37
N HIS A 242 3.41 -0.85 -26.35
CA HIS A 242 3.39 -2.31 -26.33
C HIS A 242 2.02 -2.82 -25.87
N SER A 243 1.46 -3.81 -26.58
CA SER A 243 0.15 -4.39 -26.28
C SER A 243 0.04 -5.01 -24.88
N TYR A 244 1.16 -5.47 -24.32
CA TYR A 244 1.23 -6.07 -22.99
C TYR A 244 1.49 -5.05 -21.85
N LEU A 245 1.66 -3.75 -22.14
CA LEU A 245 1.93 -2.74 -21.12
C LEU A 245 0.87 -2.72 -19.99
N PRO A 246 -0.44 -2.76 -20.27
CA PRO A 246 -1.45 -2.78 -19.21
C PRO A 246 -1.30 -3.98 -18.27
N LEU A 247 -0.91 -5.15 -18.80
CA LEU A 247 -0.66 -6.33 -17.98
C LEU A 247 0.55 -6.15 -17.05
N LEU A 248 1.63 -5.54 -17.55
CA LEU A 248 2.79 -5.21 -16.72
C LEU A 248 2.41 -4.26 -15.59
N VAL A 249 1.61 -3.22 -15.87
CA VAL A 249 1.11 -2.31 -14.84
C VAL A 249 0.29 -3.06 -13.78
N VAL A 250 -0.62 -3.96 -14.20
CA VAL A 250 -1.40 -4.80 -13.26
C VAL A 250 -0.50 -5.70 -12.41
N LEU A 251 0.53 -6.29 -13.01
CA LEU A 251 1.52 -7.10 -12.30
C LEU A 251 2.27 -6.25 -11.26
N LEU A 252 2.73 -5.05 -11.63
CA LEU A 252 3.46 -4.17 -10.71
C LEU A 252 2.56 -3.65 -9.57
N LEU A 253 1.30 -3.30 -9.85
CA LEU A 253 0.34 -2.87 -8.82
C LEU A 253 -0.05 -3.97 -7.85
N THR A 254 -0.04 -5.23 -8.28
CA THR A 254 -0.38 -6.38 -7.43
C THR A 254 0.83 -6.90 -6.66
N MET A 255 1.98 -6.99 -7.32
CA MET A 255 3.28 -7.29 -6.71
C MET A 255 3.64 -6.27 -5.65
N GLN A 256 3.51 -4.99 -5.99
CA GLN A 256 3.94 -3.86 -5.18
C GLN A 256 5.44 -3.89 -4.89
N SER A 257 5.91 -2.85 -4.23
CA SER A 257 7.31 -2.72 -3.82
C SER A 257 7.54 -3.16 -2.39
N ILE A 258 8.81 -3.45 -2.09
CA ILE A 258 9.33 -3.63 -0.74
C ILE A 258 8.97 -2.44 0.16
N SER A 259 8.93 -1.22 -0.40
CA SER A 259 8.55 -0.01 0.33
C SER A 259 7.15 -0.08 0.94
N ILE A 260 6.17 -0.61 0.20
CA ILE A 260 4.79 -0.79 0.71
C ILE A 260 4.75 -1.95 1.71
N HIS A 261 5.36 -3.09 1.39
CA HIS A 261 5.36 -4.25 2.28
C HIS A 261 5.97 -3.94 3.66
N LEU A 262 7.08 -3.21 3.69
CA LEU A 262 7.73 -2.83 4.94
C LEU A 262 6.89 -1.88 5.79
N GLN A 263 6.16 -0.94 5.19
CA GLN A 263 5.19 -0.12 5.93
C GLN A 263 4.17 -1.00 6.65
N ILE A 264 3.60 -2.00 5.95
CA ILE A 264 2.64 -2.94 6.55
C ILE A 264 3.29 -3.79 7.64
N PHE A 265 4.51 -4.28 7.43
CA PHE A 265 5.21 -5.09 8.42
C PHE A 265 5.52 -4.32 9.71
N VAL A 266 5.94 -3.06 9.60
CA VAL A 266 6.19 -2.18 10.76
C VAL A 266 4.89 -1.94 11.53
N ILE A 267 3.82 -1.58 10.83
CA ILE A 267 2.50 -1.36 11.44
C ILE A 267 2.00 -2.64 12.12
N ALA A 268 2.06 -3.79 11.44
CA ALA A 268 1.64 -5.08 12.00
C ALA A 268 2.45 -5.48 13.24
N LYS A 269 3.78 -5.29 13.20
CA LYS A 269 4.68 -5.62 14.30
C LYS A 269 4.41 -4.78 15.54
N SER A 270 4.05 -3.49 15.38
CA SER A 270 3.66 -2.61 16.49
C SER A 270 2.52 -3.19 17.33
N ALA A 271 1.64 -3.97 16.70
CA ALA A 271 0.50 -4.63 17.33
C ALA A 271 0.71 -6.13 17.54
N LYS A 272 1.93 -6.66 17.44
CA LYS A 272 2.23 -8.10 17.57
C LYS A 272 1.35 -8.99 16.66
N LEU A 273 1.00 -8.50 15.47
CA LEU A 273 0.26 -9.28 14.47
C LEU A 273 1.21 -10.16 13.64
N SER A 274 0.72 -11.32 13.22
CA SER A 274 1.44 -12.21 12.32
C SER A 274 1.24 -11.76 10.87
N VAL A 275 2.34 -11.54 10.15
CA VAL A 275 2.34 -11.19 8.72
C VAL A 275 2.26 -12.40 7.80
N ARG A 276 2.22 -13.63 8.33
CA ARG A 276 2.18 -14.85 7.50
C ARG A 276 0.93 -14.92 6.60
N PRO A 277 -0.29 -14.64 7.09
CA PRO A 277 -1.47 -14.61 6.22
C PRO A 277 -1.35 -13.52 5.15
N TYR A 278 -0.84 -12.34 5.52
CA TYR A 278 -0.57 -11.26 4.58
C TYR A 278 0.31 -11.72 3.41
N ILE A 279 1.46 -12.35 3.67
CA ILE A 279 2.38 -12.82 2.63
C ILE A 279 1.69 -13.83 1.70
N LYS A 280 0.97 -14.81 2.26
CA LYS A 280 0.23 -15.81 1.46
C LYS A 280 -0.80 -15.16 0.53
N PHE A 281 -1.53 -14.18 1.02
CA PHE A 281 -2.52 -13.45 0.23
C PHE A 281 -1.87 -12.60 -0.86
N ARG A 282 -0.72 -11.99 -0.58
CA ARG A 282 0.02 -11.23 -1.60
C ARG A 282 0.47 -12.15 -2.72
N LEU A 283 1.09 -13.30 -2.41
CA LEU A 283 1.47 -14.30 -3.41
C LEU A 283 0.28 -14.77 -4.24
N LEU A 284 -0.88 -15.01 -3.61
CA LEU A 284 -2.11 -15.38 -4.31
C LEU A 284 -2.59 -14.25 -5.24
N SER A 285 -2.59 -13.00 -4.76
CA SER A 285 -3.05 -11.84 -5.54
C SER A 285 -2.17 -11.55 -6.75
N ILE A 286 -0.86 -11.76 -6.63
CA ILE A 286 0.13 -11.58 -7.72
C ILE A 286 -0.11 -12.56 -8.87
N ILE A 287 -0.69 -13.72 -8.57
CA ILE A 287 -1.03 -14.71 -9.60
C ILE A 287 -2.44 -14.44 -10.12
N ILE A 288 -3.44 -14.43 -9.24
CA ILE A 288 -4.85 -14.43 -9.65
C ILE A 288 -5.25 -13.14 -10.38
N VAL A 289 -4.88 -11.97 -9.85
CA VAL A 289 -5.35 -10.69 -10.41
C VAL A 289 -4.77 -10.46 -11.82
N PRO A 290 -3.45 -10.56 -12.06
CA PRO A 290 -2.91 -10.45 -13.42
C PRO A 290 -3.41 -11.54 -14.37
N THR A 291 -3.60 -12.78 -13.92
CA THR A 291 -4.15 -13.85 -14.77
C THR A 291 -5.57 -13.57 -15.22
N ILE A 292 -6.46 -13.15 -14.30
CA ILE A 292 -7.82 -12.76 -14.69
C ILE A 292 -7.77 -11.55 -15.63
N TYR A 293 -6.89 -10.58 -15.36
CA TYR A 293 -6.76 -9.42 -16.25
C TYR A 293 -6.38 -9.85 -17.68
N ALA A 294 -5.38 -10.72 -17.81
CA ALA A 294 -4.94 -11.23 -19.10
C ALA A 294 -6.05 -11.99 -19.84
N LEU A 295 -6.80 -12.86 -19.16
CA LEU A 295 -7.84 -13.68 -19.79
C LEU A 295 -9.03 -12.86 -20.32
N PHE A 296 -9.39 -11.77 -19.64
CA PHE A 296 -10.59 -10.99 -19.96
C PHE A 296 -10.32 -9.72 -20.76
N PHE A 297 -9.14 -9.11 -20.62
CA PHE A 297 -8.85 -7.78 -21.16
C PHE A 297 -7.67 -7.70 -22.12
N LEU A 298 -6.83 -8.74 -22.23
CA LEU A 298 -5.87 -8.87 -23.33
C LEU A 298 -6.47 -9.77 -24.40
N LYS A 299 -6.95 -9.15 -25.48
CA LYS A 299 -7.32 -9.82 -26.73
C LYS A 299 -6.47 -9.28 -27.86
#